data_AF-A0A496AZK6-F1
#
_entry.id   AF-A0A496AZK6-F1
#
_cell.length_a   1.000
_cell.length_b   1.000
_cell.length_c   1.000
_cell.angle_alpha   90.00
_cell.angle_beta   90.00
_cell.angle_gamma   90.00
#
_symmetry.space_group_name_H-M   'P 1'
#
loop_
_entity.id
_entity.type
_entity.pdbx_description
1 polymer ?
#
loop_
_entity_poly.entity_id
_entity_poly.type
_entity_poly.pdbx_seq_one_letter_code
_entity_poly.pdbx_strand_id
1 'polypeptide(L)' 'MRAYLAFMAPRLAEIWRLLRPDGCVYLHCDPHASHYLKVMMDTIFGATNCRNEIIWCYAGGGIPR' A
#
# COMPACT_ATOMS: atom_id res chain seq x y z
N MET A 1 -0.87 10.34 -12.01
CA MET A 1 -1.37 9.17 -11.26
C MET A 1 -1.42 7.88 -12.08
N ARG A 2 -2.10 7.82 -13.25
CA ARG A 2 -2.21 6.56 -14.04
C ARG A 2 -0.88 5.89 -14.38
N ALA A 3 0.14 6.65 -14.79
CA ALA A 3 1.47 6.11 -15.09
C ALA A 3 2.14 5.48 -13.86
N TYR A 4 1.98 6.08 -12.68
CA TYR A 4 2.50 5.54 -11.42
C TYR A 4 1.80 4.23 -11.04
N LEU A 5 0.47 4.18 -11.19
CA LEU A 5 -0.28 2.95 -10.92
C LEU A 5 0.09 1.82 -11.90
N ALA A 6 0.22 2.14 -13.19
CA ALA A 6 0.69 1.18 -14.19
C ALA A 6 2.12 0.68 -13.91
N PHE A 7 2.97 1.54 -13.34
CA PHE A 7 4.30 1.15 -12.88
C PHE A 7 4.25 0.24 -11.64
N MET A 8 3.38 0.53 -10.67
CA MET A 8 3.30 -0.25 -9.42
C MET A 8 2.64 -1.62 -9.59
N ALA A 9 1.60 -1.73 -10.41
CA ALA A 9 0.81 -2.95 -10.59
C ALA A 9 1.64 -4.22 -10.86
N PRO A 10 2.54 -4.28 -11.86
CA PRO A 10 3.31 -5.50 -12.12
C PRO A 10 4.26 -5.86 -10.97
N ARG A 11 4.75 -4.88 -10.21
CA ARG A 11 5.65 -5.11 -9.06
C ARG A 11 4.89 -5.73 -7.90
N LEU A 12 3.70 -5.22 -7.58
CA LEU A 12 2.87 -5.76 -6.52
C LEU A 12 2.36 -7.17 -6.84
N ALA A 13 2.07 -7.45 -8.11
CA ALA A 13 1.69 -8.79 -8.56
C ALA A 13 2.84 -9.81 -8.35
N GLU A 14 4.07 -9.44 -8.69
CA GLU A 14 5.23 -10.32 -8.44
C GLU A 14 5.52 -10.49 -6.95
N ILE A 15 5.33 -9.44 -6.15
CA ILE A 15 5.43 -9.55 -4.69
C ILE A 15 4.40 -10.56 -4.16
N TRP A 16 3.15 -10.51 -4.62
CA TRP A 16 2.13 -11.49 -4.22
C TRP A 16 2.52 -12.92 -4.59
N ARG A 17 3.06 -13.12 -5.80
CA ARG A 17 3.52 -14.44 -6.26
C ARG A 17 4.66 -15.01 -5.40
N LEU A 18 5.53 -14.16 -4.86
CA LEU A 18 6.69 -14.55 -4.04
C LEU A 18 6.38 -14.61 -2.54
N LEU A 19 5.26 -14.02 -2.11
CA LEU A 19 4.91 -13.94 -0.69
C LEU A 19 4.57 -15.33 -0.14
N ARG A 20 5.09 -15.64 1.04
CA ARG A 20 4.73 -16.85 1.78
C ARG A 20 3.24 -16.77 2.21
N PRO A 21 2.53 -17.89 2.42
CA PRO A 21 1.11 -17.85 2.79
C PRO A 21 0.77 -17.04 4.06
N ASP A 22 1.72 -16.92 5.00
CA ASP A 22 1.66 -16.13 6.23
C ASP A 22 2.47 -14.81 6.16
N GLY A 23 2.99 -14.48 4.98
CA GLY A 23 3.75 -13.27 4.74
C GLY A 23 2.88 -12.02 4.72
N CYS A 24 3.50 -10.87 4.99
CA CYS A 24 2.85 -9.56 4.89
C CYS A 24 3.72 -8.57 4.10
N VAL A 25 3.06 -7.60 3.48
CA VAL A 25 3.70 -6.53 2.71
C VAL A 25 3.23 -5.20 3.26
N TYR A 26 4.17 -4.31 3.53
CA TYR A 26 3.90 -2.93 3.94
C TYR A 26 4.36 -2.00 2.82
N LEU A 27 3.45 -1.14 2.36
CA LEU A 27 3.73 -0.15 1.33
C LEU A 27 3.63 1.24 1.94
N HIS A 28 4.77 1.90 2.06
CA HIS A 28 4.81 3.31 2.43
C HIS A 28 4.52 4.18 1.21
N CYS A 29 3.64 5.15 1.37
CA CYS A 29 3.26 6.09 0.31
C CYS A 29 2.82 7.42 0.91
N ASP A 30 2.78 8.45 0.07
CA ASP A 30 2.27 9.76 0.45
C ASP A 30 0.72 9.82 0.38
N PRO A 31 0.09 10.83 1.00
CA PRO A 31 -1.38 10.95 1.04
C PRO A 31 -2.06 11.11 -0.32
N HIS A 32 -1.35 11.53 -1.38
CA HIS A 32 -1.96 11.67 -2.71
C HIS A 32 -2.12 10.33 -3.43
N ALA A 33 -1.29 9.34 -3.08
CA ALA A 33 -1.29 8.02 -3.70
C ALA A 33 -2.00 6.96 -2.84
N SER A 34 -2.16 7.18 -1.53
CA SER A 34 -2.60 6.16 -0.57
C SER A 34 -3.91 5.48 -0.93
N HIS A 35 -4.95 6.23 -1.26
CA HIS A 35 -6.26 5.65 -1.60
C HIS A 35 -6.25 4.89 -2.94
N TYR A 36 -5.47 5.34 -3.92
CA TYR A 36 -5.32 4.61 -5.19
C TYR A 36 -4.54 3.31 -5.00
N LEU A 37 -3.46 3.36 -4.21
CA LEU A 37 -2.66 2.18 -3.89
C LEU A 37 -3.45 1.18 -3.06
N LYS A 38 -4.29 1.65 -2.13
CA LYS A 38 -5.18 0.78 -1.36
C LYS A 38 -6.10 -0.06 -2.25
N VAL A 39 -6.77 0.58 -3.21
CA VAL A 39 -7.66 -0.12 -4.15
C VAL A 39 -6.88 -1.11 -5.03
N MET A 40 -5.69 -0.73 -5.47
CA MET A 40 -4.81 -1.64 -6.23
C MET A 40 -4.38 -2.84 -5.39
N MET A 41 -4.00 -2.63 -4.13
CA MET A 41 -3.63 -3.71 -3.22
C MET A 41 -4.82 -4.62 -2.94
N ASP A 42 -6.03 -4.09 -2.79
CA ASP A 42 -7.24 -4.92 -2.62
C ASP A 42 -7.51 -5.78 -3.84
N THR A 43 -7.18 -5.29 -5.04
CA THR A 43 -7.35 -6.04 -6.29
C THR A 43 -6.31 -7.18 -6.41
N ILE A 44 -5.08 -6.97 -5.94
CA ILE A 44 -3.98 -7.93 -6.08
C ILE A 44 -3.93 -8.94 -4.93
N PHE A 45 -4.02 -8.45 -3.69
CA PHE A 45 -3.89 -9.24 -2.47
C PHE A 45 -5.24 -9.71 -1.91
N GLY A 46 -6.36 -9.17 -2.40
CA GLY A 46 -7.71 -9.44 -1.92
C GLY A 46 -8.14 -8.47 -0.81
N ALA A 47 -9.34 -7.90 -0.93
CA ALA A 47 -9.87 -6.89 -0.01
C ALA A 47 -9.97 -7.36 1.46
N THR A 48 -10.15 -8.67 1.69
CA THR A 48 -10.22 -9.26 3.04
C THR A 48 -8.85 -9.41 3.71
N ASN A 49 -7.75 -9.27 2.96
CA ASN A 49 -6.40 -9.46 3.46
C ASN A 49 -5.75 -8.14 3.94
N CYS A 50 -6.46 -7.02 3.87
CA CYS A 50 -6.01 -5.76 4.44
C CYS A 50 -5.91 -5.88 5.97
N ARG A 51 -4.69 -5.76 6.51
CA ARG A 51 -4.46 -5.89 7.96
C ARG A 51 -4.59 -4.56 8.69
N ASN A 52 -3.92 -3.51 8.21
CA ASN A 52 -3.90 -2.19 8.82
C ASN A 52 -3.46 -1.11 7.83
N GLU A 53 -3.80 0.14 8.15
CA GLU A 53 -3.21 1.35 7.57
C GLU A 53 -2.44 2.08 8.65
N ILE A 54 -1.15 2.36 8.42
CA ILE A 54 -0.29 3.04 9.38
C ILE A 54 -0.17 4.50 8.96
N ILE A 55 -0.79 5.39 9.73
CA ILE A 55 -0.81 6.82 9.46
C ILE A 55 0.09 7.52 10.48
N TRP A 56 1.05 8.31 10.00
CA TRP A 56 1.80 9.21 10.86
C TRP A 56 0.96 10.41 11.26
N CYS A 57 0.64 10.48 12.55
CA CYS A 57 -0.05 11.60 13.15
C CYS A 57 0.98 12.63 13.60
N TYR A 58 0.74 13.89 13.23
CA TYR A 58 1.58 15.01 13.64
C TYR A 58 0.76 15.98 14.52
N ALA A 59 1.38 16.52 15.56
CA ALA A 59 0.83 17.63 16.36
C ALA A 59 1.03 18.99 15.66
N GLY A 60 2.07 19.11 14.82
CA GLY A 60 2.43 20.26 14.00
C GLY A 60 3.44 19.84 12.92
N GLY A 61 3.88 20.75 12.04
CA GLY A 61 4.80 20.40 10.93
C GLY A 61 6.07 19.67 11.40
N GLY A 62 6.14 18.37 11.13
CA GLY A 62 7.26 17.51 11.53
C GLY A 62 7.29 17.07 13.00
N ILE A 63 6.30 17.45 13.82
CA ILE A 63 6.23 17.09 15.24
C ILE A 63 5.30 15.89 15.39
N PRO A 64 5.80 14.67 15.67
CA PRO A 64 4.96 13.50 15.87
C PRO A 64 4.01 13.71 17.07
N ARG A 65 2.80 13.17 16.96
CA ARG A 65 1.82 13.12 18.06
C ARG A 65 2.08 11.91 18.97
#